data_AF-A0A4Y2DZF1-F1
#
_entry.id   AF-A0A4Y2DZF1-F1
#
_cell.length_a   1.000
_cell.length_b   1.000
_cell.length_c   1.000
_cell.angle_alpha   90.00
_cell.angle_beta   90.00
_cell.angle_gamma   90.00
#
_symmetry.space_group_name_H-M   'P 1'
#
loop_
_entity.id
_entity.type
_entity.pdbx_description
1 polymer ?
#
loop_
_entity_poly.entity_id
_entity_poly.type
_entity_poly.pdbx_seq_one_letter_code
_entity_poly.pdbx_strand_id
1 'polypeptide(L)' 'MCNVTKTSVETRISFTSTRERWEHPSYSRNLAPSDFYIFGFLKKHLAGRHFRTDAEVLEAVVKWLRDLDLDFFYA' A
#
# COMPACT_ATOMS: atom_id res chain seq x y z
N MET A 1 31.78 48.32 5.87
CA MET A 1 32.25 47.21 5.03
C MET A 1 31.01 46.51 4.48
N CYS A 2 30.64 46.84 3.26
CA CYS A 2 29.59 46.15 2.52
C CYS A 2 30.26 45.08 1.65
N ASN A 3 29.64 43.90 1.50
CA ASN A 3 28.99 43.55 0.23
C ASN A 3 28.39 42.13 0.26
N VAL A 4 27.13 42.14 -0.16
CA VAL A 4 26.33 41.06 -0.73
C VAL A 4 27.13 40.25 -1.77
N THR A 5 26.95 38.92 -1.73
CA THR A 5 26.80 37.95 -2.85
C THR A 5 27.58 36.65 -2.61
N LYS A 6 26.88 35.50 -2.64
CA LYS A 6 27.30 34.39 -3.50
C LYS A 6 26.11 33.47 -3.77
N THR A 7 25.37 33.73 -4.85
CA THR A 7 25.49 33.08 -6.17
C THR A 7 24.65 31.81 -6.24
N SER A 8 23.71 31.86 -7.18
CA SER A 8 22.98 30.75 -7.78
C SER A 8 23.85 29.51 -8.00
N VAL A 9 23.47 28.40 -7.38
CA VAL A 9 23.58 27.07 -7.98
C VAL A 9 22.22 26.40 -7.80
N GLU A 10 21.48 26.25 -8.89
CA GLU A 10 20.32 25.38 -8.93
C GLU A 10 20.77 23.95 -8.57
N THR A 11 20.40 23.46 -7.39
CA THR A 11 20.42 22.03 -7.12
C THR A 11 19.07 21.63 -6.54
N ARG A 12 18.17 21.35 -7.47
CA ARG A 12 17.14 20.30 -7.44
C ARG A 12 17.40 19.24 -6.36
N ILE A 13 16.91 19.47 -5.15
CA ILE A 13 16.60 18.36 -4.23
C ILE A 13 15.09 18.17 -4.30
N SER A 14 14.72 17.47 -5.37
CA SER A 14 13.60 16.53 -5.49
C SER A 14 12.67 16.44 -4.28
N PHE A 15 11.43 16.89 -4.47
CA PHE A 15 10.18 16.38 -3.89
C PHE A 15 10.37 15.19 -2.93
N THR A 16 10.84 15.44 -1.71
CA THR A 16 10.88 14.40 -0.67
C THR A 16 9.49 14.36 -0.06
N SER A 17 8.62 13.53 -0.64
CA SER A 17 7.36 13.14 -0.01
C SER A 17 7.70 12.45 1.32
N THR A 18 7.65 13.20 2.41
CA THR A 18 7.81 12.69 3.78
C THR A 18 6.53 11.93 4.13
N ARG A 19 6.46 10.66 3.74
CA ARG A 19 5.42 9.75 4.21
C ARG A 19 5.69 9.43 5.68
N GLU A 20 4.80 9.86 6.57
CA GLU A 20 4.87 9.52 7.98
C GLU A 20 4.72 8.00 8.14
N ARG A 21 5.69 7.37 8.83
CA ARG A 21 5.70 5.93 9.08
C ARG A 21 5.21 5.68 10.49
N TRP A 22 4.14 4.89 10.61
CA TRP A 22 3.68 4.40 11.90
C TRP A 22 4.66 3.37 12.47
N GLU A 23 5.02 3.52 13.73
CA GLU A 23 5.84 2.55 14.46
C GLU A 23 5.09 1.22 14.54
N HIS A 24 5.68 0.16 13.99
CA HIS A 24 5.08 -1.17 13.97
C HIS A 24 6.04 -2.16 14.63
N PRO A 25 5.68 -2.77 15.76
CA PRO A 25 6.57 -3.71 16.45
C PRO A 25 6.88 -4.92 15.56
N SER A 26 8.05 -5.52 15.76
CA SER A 26 8.41 -6.74 15.05
C SER A 26 7.39 -7.87 15.32
N TYR A 27 7.07 -8.65 14.29
CA TYR A 27 6.16 -9.81 14.34
C TYR A 27 4.72 -9.55 14.81
N SER A 28 4.23 -8.31 14.71
CA SER A 28 2.85 -7.98 15.09
C SER A 28 1.87 -8.14 13.93
N ARG A 29 1.63 -9.39 13.52
CA ARG A 29 0.71 -9.74 12.42
C ARG A 29 -0.74 -9.22 12.62
N ASN A 30 -1.14 -8.95 13.86
CA ASN A 30 -2.49 -8.47 14.19
C ASN A 30 -2.64 -6.95 14.11
N LEU A 31 -1.57 -6.19 13.85
CA LEU A 31 -1.62 -4.72 13.82
C LEU A 31 -1.83 -4.15 12.41
N ALA A 32 -1.53 -4.93 11.36
CA ALA A 32 -1.78 -4.50 9.99
C ALA A 32 -3.23 -4.82 9.59
N PRO A 33 -4.05 -3.81 9.22
CA PRO A 33 -5.42 -4.03 8.77
C PRO A 33 -5.51 -4.99 7.56
N SER A 34 -4.48 -5.01 6.70
CA SER A 34 -4.40 -5.94 5.57
C SER A 34 -4.30 -7.41 6.00
N ASP A 35 -3.48 -7.70 7.01
CA ASP A 35 -3.17 -9.05 7.49
C ASP A 35 -4.31 -9.68 8.26
N PHE A 36 -5.01 -8.88 9.08
CA PHE A 36 -6.13 -9.36 9.88
C PHE A 36 -7.44 -9.44 9.08
N TYR A 37 -7.72 -8.42 8.27
CA TYR A 37 -9.03 -8.25 7.67
C TYR A 37 -9.04 -8.73 6.21
N ILE A 38 -8.33 -8.05 5.32
CA ILE A 38 -8.43 -8.26 3.86
C ILE A 38 -7.98 -9.66 3.45
N PHE A 39 -6.82 -10.13 3.90
CA PHE A 39 -6.28 -11.43 3.47
C PHE A 39 -7.10 -12.63 3.97
N GLY A 40 -7.82 -12.49 5.08
CA GLY A 40 -8.73 -13.51 5.57
C GLY A 40 -9.89 -13.75 4.59
N PHE A 41 -10.54 -12.67 4.15
CA PHE A 41 -11.63 -12.75 3.19
C PHE A 41 -11.15 -13.13 1.78
N LEU A 42 -10.00 -12.60 1.35
CA LEU A 42 -9.43 -12.97 0.05
C LEU A 42 -9.11 -14.46 -0.02
N LYS A 43 -8.50 -15.05 1.02
CA LYS A 43 -8.23 -16.48 1.07
C LYS A 43 -9.51 -17.31 0.99
N LYS A 44 -10.58 -16.91 1.67
CA LYS A 44 -11.90 -17.56 1.57
C LYS A 44 -12.48 -17.45 0.16
N HIS A 45 -12.34 -16.30 -0.49
CA HIS A 45 -12.77 -16.11 -1.87
C HIS A 45 -12.01 -17.04 -2.82
N LEU A 46 -10.69 -17.13 -2.69
CA LEU A 46 -9.85 -17.94 -3.58
C LEU A 46 -9.85 -19.44 -3.24
N ALA A 47 -10.33 -19.83 -2.06
CA ALA A 47 -10.31 -21.21 -1.59
C ALA A 47 -11.02 -22.16 -2.58
N GLY A 48 -10.38 -23.29 -2.88
CA GLY A 48 -10.93 -24.33 -3.75
C GLY A 48 -10.89 -24.02 -5.25
N ARG A 49 -10.39 -22.85 -5.67
CA ARG A 49 -10.20 -22.54 -7.09
C ARG A 49 -8.81 -22.97 -7.55
N HIS A 50 -8.75 -23.58 -8.73
CA HIS A 50 -7.50 -23.89 -9.42
C HIS A 50 -7.34 -22.91 -10.58
N PHE A 51 -6.25 -22.16 -10.56
CA PHE A 51 -5.86 -21.25 -11.63
C PHE A 51 -4.71 -21.88 -12.41
N ARG A 52 -4.73 -21.74 -13.73
CA ARG A 52 -3.70 -22.25 -14.63
C ARG A 52 -2.58 -21.25 -14.86
N THR A 53 -2.86 -19.96 -14.68
CA THR A 53 -1.90 -18.87 -14.92
C THR A 53 -2.02 -17.78 -13.87
N ASP A 54 -0.95 -17.01 -13.68
CA ASP A 54 -0.93 -15.86 -12.78
C ASP A 54 -1.92 -14.76 -13.22
N ALA A 55 -2.18 -14.65 -14.53
CA ALA A 55 -3.14 -13.70 -15.07
C ALA A 55 -4.56 -13.98 -14.58
N GLU A 56 -4.96 -15.25 -14.51
CA GLU A 56 -6.28 -15.65 -13.97
C GLU A 56 -6.38 -15.34 -12.47
N VAL A 57 -5.29 -15.53 -11.71
CA VAL A 57 -5.24 -15.16 -10.29
C VAL A 57 -5.41 -13.66 -10.13
N LEU A 58 -4.66 -12.87 -10.91
CA LEU A 58 -4.73 -11.41 -10.86
C LEU A 58 -6.13 -10.92 -11.20
N GLU A 59 -6.76 -11.46 -12.25
CA GLU A 59 -8.12 -11.11 -12.62
C GLU A 59 -9.11 -11.41 -11.49
N ALA A 60 -9.02 -12.59 -10.87
CA ALA A 60 -9.90 -12.96 -9.76
C ALA A 60 -9.74 -12.03 -8.54
N VAL A 61 -8.50 -11.67 -8.20
CA VAL A 61 -8.21 -10.73 -7.09
C VAL A 61 -8.73 -9.34 -7.41
N VAL A 62 -8.48 -8.83 -8.62
CA VAL A 62 -8.93 -7.51 -9.05
C VAL A 62 -10.45 -7.44 -9.08
N LYS A 63 -11.12 -8.48 -9.59
CA LYS A 63 -12.57 -8.57 -9.59
C LYS A 63 -13.13 -8.55 -8.17
N TRP A 64 -12.59 -9.39 -7.29
CA TRP A 64 -13.01 -9.42 -5.88
C TRP A 64 -12.83 -8.06 -5.18
N LEU A 65 -11.71 -7.37 -5.41
CA LEU A 65 -11.48 -6.02 -4.86
C LEU A 65 -12.47 -4.97 -5.39
N ARG A 66 -12.93 -5.11 -6.63
CA ARG A 66 -13.94 -4.21 -7.22
C ARG A 66 -15.36 -4.49 -6.71
N ASP A 67 -15.63 -5.74 -6.36
CA ASP A 67 -16.92 -6.16 -5.80
C ASP A 67 -17.03 -5.86 -4.30
N LEU A 68 -15.93 -5.48 -3.63
CA LEU A 68 -15.93 -5.04 -2.24
C LEU A 68 -16.56 -3.65 -2.10
N ASP A 69 -17.48 -3.53 -1.14
CA ASP A 69 -18.08 -2.24 -0.78
C ASP A 69 -17.08 -1.36 -0.01
N LEU A 70 -17.22 -0.02 -0.08
CA LEU A 70 -16.36 0.88 0.70
C LEU A 70 -16.55 0.67 2.20
N ASP A 71 -17.76 0.32 2.65
CA ASP A 71 -18.06 0.04 4.06
C ASP A 71 -17.19 -1.10 4.61
N PHE A 72 -16.70 -1.99 3.74
CA PHE A 72 -15.74 -3.02 4.13
C PHE A 72 -14.47 -2.43 4.77
N PHE A 73 -14.00 -1.26 4.32
CA PHE A 73 -12.78 -0.62 4.80
C PHE A 73 -13.01 0.36 5.96
N TYR A 74 -14.26 0.75 6.22
CA TYR A 74 -14.63 1.73 7.25
C TYR A 74 -15.40 1.12 8.44
N ALA A 75 -15.57 -0.20 8.45
CA ALA A 75 -16.21 -0.96 9.54
C ALA A 75 -15.44 -0.94 10.86
#